data_AF-A0A2U3KK66-F1
#
_entry.id   AF-A0A2U3KK66-F1
#
_cell.length_a   1.000
_cell.length_b   1.000
_cell.length_c   1.000
_cell.angle_alpha   90.00
_cell.angle_beta   90.00
_cell.angle_gamma   90.00
#
_symmetry.space_group_name_H-M   'P 1'
#
loop_
_entity.id
_entity.type
_entity.pdbx_description
1 polymer ?
#
loop_
_entity_poly.entity_id
_entity_poly.type
_entity_poly.pdbx_seq_one_letter_code
_entity_poly.pdbx_strand_id
1 'polypeptide(L)'
;MFFLIGGVQPKSVTVDETPRICPGCGLAQARLKRVDHYLSLFFIPLFPVKKGDPVLICDRCGEPPGKLAGIRALNAAFPWLAIFAIALRAEREYKKDERIR
;
A
#
# COMPACT_ATOMS: atom_id res chain seq x y z
N MET A 1 -10.66 -38.42 -9.24
CA MET A 1 -9.66 -37.33 -9.33
C MET A 1 -9.92 -36.39 -8.18
N PHE A 2 -9.09 -36.37 -7.14
CA PHE A 2 -9.29 -35.50 -5.97
C PHE A 2 -8.60 -34.16 -6.24
N PHE A 3 -9.39 -33.11 -6.45
CA PHE A 3 -8.86 -31.75 -6.50
C PHE A 3 -8.65 -31.26 -5.06
N LEU A 4 -7.39 -31.15 -4.63
CA LEU A 4 -7.02 -30.43 -3.43
C LEU A 4 -7.16 -28.93 -3.72
N ILE A 5 -8.38 -28.40 -3.58
CA ILE A 5 -8.63 -26.96 -3.68
C ILE A 5 -8.24 -26.36 -2.33
N GLY A 6 -6.97 -25.97 -2.21
CA GLY A 6 -6.42 -25.24 -1.08
C GLY A 6 -5.96 -23.85 -1.52
N GLY A 7 -6.15 -22.85 -0.66
CA GLY A 7 -5.78 -21.46 -0.95
C GLY A 7 -5.55 -20.65 0.32
N VAL A 8 -4.79 -19.55 0.21
CA VAL A 8 -4.58 -18.62 1.31
C VAL A 8 -5.63 -17.51 1.21
N GLN A 9 -6.47 -17.37 2.24
CA GLN A 9 -7.53 -16.36 2.27
C GLN A 9 -7.21 -15.25 3.30
N PRO A 10 -7.23 -13.97 2.89
CA PRO A 10 -7.08 -12.86 3.82
C PRO A 10 -8.39 -12.65 4.59
N LYS A 11 -8.30 -12.53 5.91
CA LYS A 11 -9.41 -12.21 6.81
C LYS A 11 -9.08 -10.95 7.58
N SER A 12 -9.86 -9.90 7.39
CA SER A 12 -9.74 -8.67 8.18
C SER A 12 -10.40 -8.87 9.54
N VAL A 13 -9.66 -8.60 10.60
CA VAL A 13 -10.13 -8.63 11.98
C VAL A 13 -9.92 -7.25 12.56
N THR A 14 -10.97 -6.66 13.14
CA THR A 14 -10.86 -5.42 13.91
C THR A 14 -10.10 -5.71 15.20
N VAL A 15 -8.89 -5.13 15.32
CA VAL A 15 -8.02 -5.32 16.49
C VAL A 15 -8.35 -4.29 17.56
N ASP A 16 -8.71 -3.08 17.15
CA ASP A 16 -9.05 -1.99 18.05
C ASP A 16 -10.35 -1.32 17.57
N GLU A 17 -11.34 -1.24 18.47
CA GLU A 17 -12.59 -0.55 18.20
C GLU A 17 -12.49 0.96 18.42
N THR A 18 -11.39 1.47 18.98
CA THR A 18 -11.23 2.91 19.23
C THR A 18 -11.23 3.68 17.90
N PRO A 19 -12.23 4.55 17.68
CA PRO A 19 -12.30 5.35 16.48
C PRO A 19 -11.22 6.43 16.51
N ARG A 20 -10.34 6.41 15.51
CA ARG A 20 -9.30 7.42 15.29
C ARG A 20 -9.67 8.32 14.12
N ILE A 21 -9.12 9.52 14.13
CA ILE A 21 -9.29 10.50 13.04
C ILE A 21 -8.58 9.98 11.80
N CYS A 22 -9.32 9.89 10.68
CA CYS A 22 -8.76 9.49 9.40
C CYS A 22 -7.97 10.66 8.77
N PRO A 23 -6.71 10.46 8.34
CA PRO A 23 -5.95 11.50 7.65
C PRO A 23 -6.48 11.83 6.25
N GLY A 24 -7.32 10.95 5.66
CA GLY A 24 -7.90 11.16 4.34
C GLY A 24 -9.18 11.99 4.34
N CYS A 25 -10.08 11.80 5.32
CA CYS A 25 -11.37 12.50 5.38
C CYS A 25 -11.61 13.34 6.64
N GLY A 26 -10.70 13.33 7.62
CA GLY A 26 -10.80 14.13 8.85
C GLY A 26 -11.85 13.64 9.86
N LEU A 27 -12.57 12.56 9.59
CA LEU A 27 -13.58 12.01 10.52
C LEU A 27 -12.97 10.96 11.46
N ALA A 28 -13.49 10.90 12.69
CA ALA A 28 -13.16 9.87 13.68
C ALA A 28 -13.84 8.53 13.37
N GLN A 29 -13.54 7.95 12.20
CA GLN A 29 -14.12 6.68 11.73
C GLN A 29 -13.06 5.74 11.15
N ALA A 30 -11.79 5.91 11.54
CA ALA A 30 -10.74 4.97 11.22
C ALA A 30 -10.49 4.03 12.40
N ARG A 31 -10.49 2.72 12.14
CA ARG A 31 -10.27 1.68 13.15
C ARG A 31 -9.02 0.88 12.81
N LEU A 32 -8.31 0.35 13.81
CA LEU A 32 -7.20 -0.57 13.54
C LEU A 32 -7.76 -1.94 13.16
N LYS A 33 -7.54 -2.32 11.90
CA LYS A 33 -7.86 -3.64 11.37
C LYS A 33 -6.57 -4.35 11.06
N ARG A 34 -6.48 -5.63 11.38
CA ARG A 34 -5.37 -6.49 11.02
C ARG A 34 -5.85 -7.50 10.00
N VAL A 35 -5.07 -7.71 8.95
CA VAL A 35 -5.40 -8.68 7.90
C VAL A 35 -4.59 -9.94 8.15
N ASP A 36 -5.24 -10.96 8.72
CA ASP A 36 -4.62 -12.24 9.02
C ASP A 36 -4.83 -13.19 7.81
N HIS A 37 -3.82 -13.99 7.47
CA HIS A 37 -3.88 -14.93 6.35
C HIS A 37 -4.06 -16.35 6.86
N TYR A 38 -5.15 -16.99 6.41
CA TYR A 38 -5.51 -18.35 6.80
C TYR A 38 -5.25 -19.31 5.64
N LEU A 39 -4.67 -20.48 5.93
CA LEU A 39 -4.62 -21.59 4.99
C LEU A 39 -5.98 -22.28 5.00
N SER A 40 -6.67 -22.22 3.87
CA SER A 40 -7.94 -22.90 3.66
C SER A 40 -7.69 -24.16 2.85
N LEU A 41 -8.22 -25.29 3.31
CA LEU A 41 -8.16 -26.59 2.63
C LEU A 41 -9.60 -27.10 2.52
N PHE A 42 -10.09 -27.32 1.30
CA PHE A 42 -11.51 -27.64 1.05
C PHE A 42 -12.48 -26.61 1.64
N PHE A 43 -12.16 -25.31 1.52
CA PHE A 43 -12.96 -24.18 2.05
C PHE A 43 -13.04 -24.07 3.57
N ILE A 44 -12.40 -24.96 4.33
CA ILE A 44 -12.33 -24.88 5.78
C ILE A 44 -11.01 -24.17 6.15
N PRO A 45 -11.05 -22.97 6.79
CA PRO A 45 -9.85 -22.31 7.30
C PRO A 45 -9.30 -23.10 8.49
N LEU A 46 -8.19 -23.81 8.31
CA LEU A 46 -7.64 -24.71 9.33
C LEU A 46 -6.71 -23.98 10.30
N PHE A 47 -5.72 -23.26 9.77
CA PHE A 47 -4.69 -22.61 10.59
C PHE A 47 -4.32 -21.22 10.08
N PRO A 48 -4.15 -20.23 10.98
CA PRO A 48 -3.58 -18.94 10.63
C PRO A 48 -2.10 -19.11 10.31
N VAL A 49 -1.70 -18.81 9.07
CA VAL A 49 -0.31 -18.95 8.61
C VAL A 49 0.50 -17.71 8.96
N LYS A 50 -0.14 -16.53 8.81
CA LYS A 50 0.52 -15.24 9.00
C LYS A 50 -0.45 -14.26 9.64
N LYS A 51 -0.05 -13.68 10.77
CA LYS A 51 -0.73 -12.49 11.31
C LYS A 51 -0.18 -11.28 10.57
N GLY A 52 -1.06 -10.45 10.03
CA GLY A 52 -0.65 -9.20 9.38
C GLY A 52 -0.27 -8.14 10.40
N ASP A 53 0.27 -7.01 9.95
CA ASP A 53 0.42 -5.83 10.80
C ASP A 53 -0.93 -5.10 10.94
N PRO A 54 -1.25 -4.56 12.13
CA PRO A 54 -2.46 -3.76 12.31
C PRO A 54 -2.34 -2.47 11.49
N VAL A 55 -3.27 -2.28 10.54
CA VAL A 55 -3.38 -1.11 9.70
C VAL A 55 -4.60 -0.30 10.09
N LEU A 56 -4.48 1.03 10.10
CA LEU A 56 -5.64 1.89 10.26
C LEU A 56 -6.49 1.77 8.98
N ILE A 57 -7.78 1.47 9.07
CA ILE A 57 -8.68 1.45 7.92
C ILE A 57 -9.88 2.32 8.25
N CYS A 58 -10.16 3.29 7.38
CA CYS A 58 -11.35 4.12 7.49
C CYS A 58 -12.55 3.40 6.88
N ASP A 59 -13.64 3.29 7.64
CA ASP A 59 -14.88 2.67 7.15
C ASP A 59 -15.52 3.49 6.00
N ARG A 60 -15.21 4.79 5.92
CA ARG A 60 -15.70 5.70 4.87
C ARG A 60 -14.81 5.71 3.62
N CYS A 61 -13.49 5.80 3.79
CA CYS A 61 -12.55 5.93 2.67
C CYS A 61 -12.08 4.59 2.12
N GLY A 62 -12.15 3.51 2.90
CA GLY A 62 -11.67 2.17 2.53
C GLY A 62 -10.14 2.05 2.40
N GLU A 63 -9.42 3.17 2.36
CA GLU A 63 -7.98 3.20 2.10
C GLU A 63 -7.16 3.11 3.41
N PRO A 64 -6.16 2.21 3.49
CA PRO A 64 -5.18 2.24 4.56
C PRO A 64 -4.28 3.50 4.44
N PRO A 65 -3.81 4.10 5.55
CA PRO A 65 -2.87 5.20 5.50
C PRO A 65 -1.53 4.65 5.01
N GLY A 66 -1.27 4.71 3.70
CA GLY A 66 -0.07 4.09 3.16
C GLY A 66 0.17 4.21 1.67
N LYS A 67 -0.81 4.61 0.84
CA LYS A 67 -0.57 4.78 -0.61
C LYS A 67 0.49 5.82 -0.96
N LEU A 68 0.83 6.74 -0.04
CA LEU A 68 1.87 7.75 -0.23
C LEU A 68 3.27 7.35 0.28
N ALA A 69 3.43 6.21 0.96
CA ALA A 69 4.73 5.77 1.47
C ALA A 69 5.67 5.28 0.33
N GLY A 70 5.12 4.72 -0.75
CA GLY A 70 5.91 4.21 -1.87
C GLY A 70 6.65 5.31 -2.65
N ILE A 71 6.05 6.49 -2.82
CA ILE A 71 6.65 7.58 -3.62
C ILE A 71 7.80 8.25 -2.87
N ARG A 72 7.72 8.36 -1.53
CA ARG A 72 8.82 8.91 -0.71
C ARG A 72 10.00 7.93 -0.57
N ALA A 73 9.76 6.61 -0.58
CA ALA A 73 10.82 5.61 -0.52
C ALA A 73 11.64 5.50 -1.82
N LEU A 74 11.01 5.68 -2.98
CA LEU A 74 11.70 5.64 -4.28
C LEU A 74 12.80 6.71 -4.41
N ASN A 75 12.56 7.92 -3.91
CA ASN A 75 13.55 9.00 -3.94
C ASN A 75 14.72 8.80 -2.95
N ALA A 76 14.52 8.01 -1.89
CA ALA A 76 15.58 7.72 -0.91
C ALA A 76 16.46 6.54 -1.35
N ALA A 77 15.90 5.56 -2.08
CA ALA A 77 16.61 4.35 -2.50
C ALA A 77 17.51 4.56 -3.73
N PHE A 78 17.23 5.56 -4.57
CA PHE A 78 17.92 5.75 -5.84
C PHE A 78 18.17 7.23 -6.16
N PRO A 79 19.12 7.89 -5.48
CA PRO A 79 19.45 9.30 -5.70
C PRO A 79 19.93 9.60 -7.14
N TRP A 80 20.51 8.62 -7.83
CA TRP A 80 20.88 8.72 -9.25
C TRP A 80 19.68 9.01 -10.19
N LEU A 81 18.46 8.58 -9.85
CA LEU A 81 17.25 8.92 -10.63
C LEU A 81 16.93 10.42 -10.56
N ALA A 82 17.22 11.06 -9.42
CA ALA A 82 17.07 12.50 -9.28
C ALA A 82 18.09 13.25 -10.15
N ILE A 83 19.35 12.80 -10.18
CA ILE A 83 20.39 13.36 -11.05
C ILE A 83 20.02 13.15 -12.52
N PHE A 84 19.54 11.95 -12.90
CA PHE A 84 19.12 11.65 -14.26
C PHE A 84 17.90 12.51 -14.69
N ALA A 85 16.94 12.74 -13.79
CA ALA A 85 15.82 13.63 -14.05
C ALA A 85 16.24 15.10 -14.22
N ILE A 86 17.22 15.57 -13.44
CA ILE A 86 17.82 16.91 -13.59
C ILE A 86 18.57 17.01 -14.94
N ALA A 87 19.36 15.99 -15.29
CA ALA A 87 20.07 15.95 -16.57
C ALA A 87 19.12 15.94 -17.78
N LEU A 88 18.06 15.12 -17.74
CA LEU A 88 17.03 15.10 -18.79
C LEU A 88 16.23 16.41 -18.86
N ARG A 89 16.08 17.13 -17.75
CA ARG A 89 15.50 18.47 -17.76
C ARG A 89 16.45 19.46 -18.42
N ALA A 90 17.74 19.41 -18.09
CA ALA A 90 18.77 20.27 -18.68
C ALA A 90 18.91 20.04 -20.19
N GLU A 91 18.92 18.79 -20.66
CA GLU A 91 18.95 18.49 -22.10
C GLU A 91 17.70 18.98 -22.83
N ARG A 92 16.53 18.93 -22.19
CA ARG A 92 15.30 19.47 -22.78
C ARG A 92 15.34 20.99 -22.92
N GLU A 93 15.92 21.70 -21.95
CA GLU A 93 16.13 23.15 -22.03
C GLU A 93 17.18 23.49 -23.11
N TYR A 94 18.31 22.78 -23.14
CA TYR A 94 19.36 22.96 -24.17
C TYR A 94 18.82 22.77 -25.60
N LYS A 95 18.04 21.72 -25.83
CA LYS A 95 17.43 21.43 -27.15
C LYS A 95 16.32 22.42 -27.53
N LYS A 96 15.78 23.17 -26.57
CA LYS A 96 14.76 24.20 -26.81
C LYS A 96 15.39 25.49 -27.33
N ASP A 97 16.57 25.87 -26.83
CA ASP A 97 17.32 27.03 -27.31
C ASP A 97 17.91 26.81 -28.72
N GLU A 98 18.33 25.58 -29.05
CA GLU A 98 18.83 25.25 -30.40
C GLU A 98 17.75 25.35 -31.50
N ARG A 99 16.46 25.25 -31.12
CA ARG A 99 15.34 25.38 -32.06
C ARG A 99 14.93 26.83 -32.34
N ILE A 100 15.44 27.79 -31.58
CA ILE A 100 15.11 29.23 -31.69
C ILE A 100 16.22 30.00 -32.45
N ARG A 101 17.29 29.33 -32.85
CA ARG A 101 18.39 29.89 -33.66
C ARG A 101 18.33 29.42 -35.10
#